data_AF-A0A2D9FST9-F1
#
_entry.id   AF-A0A2D9FST9-F1
#
_cell.length_a   1.000
_cell.length_b   1.000
_cell.length_c   1.000
_cell.angle_alpha   90.00
_cell.angle_beta   90.00
_cell.angle_gamma   90.00
#
_symmetry.space_group_name_H-M   'P 1'
#
loop_
_entity.id
_entity.type
_entity.pdbx_description
1 polymer ?
#
loop_
_entity_poly.entity_id
_entity_poly.type
_entity_poly.pdbx_seq_one_letter_code
_entity_poly.pdbx_strand_id
1 'polypeptide(L)'
;MAGYDEIIYVMFAMIIVSTMALNANRVIQINNATMIEGQLEGQVVAYAQDIIEESRALAYDEQTTYDEDGNSLVPVYIPSGFSALGRDDTTTDPEPEGSRTQFDDFDDFHGFQETVNINGVDYDISVVVEYVSTSDYKTYTVSGKSTLKRITVNVESDFLRKNINSDQTNYNFSFIRSYYAD
;
A
#
# COMPACT_ATOMS: atom_id res chain seq x y z
N MET A 1 62.75 -34.16 -13.75
CA MET A 1 61.65 -33.65 -12.91
C MET A 1 60.68 -32.92 -13.83
N ALA A 2 59.64 -33.59 -14.31
CA ALA A 2 58.72 -33.06 -15.33
C ALA A 2 57.24 -33.03 -14.87
N GLY A 3 56.93 -33.39 -13.62
CA GLY A 3 55.54 -33.45 -13.13
C GLY A 3 55.10 -32.30 -12.22
N TYR A 4 56.02 -31.48 -11.71
CA TYR A 4 55.68 -30.40 -10.78
C TYR A 4 54.96 -29.23 -11.47
N ASP A 5 55.32 -28.91 -12.72
CA ASP A 5 54.65 -27.86 -13.50
C ASP A 5 53.21 -28.24 -13.85
N GLU A 6 52.95 -29.50 -14.23
CA GLU A 6 51.58 -29.98 -14.52
C GLU A 6 50.68 -29.91 -13.29
N ILE A 7 51.19 -30.25 -12.10
CA ILE A 7 50.42 -30.14 -10.85
C ILE A 7 50.09 -28.67 -10.54
N ILE A 8 51.02 -27.74 -10.79
CA ILE A 8 50.77 -26.30 -10.59
C ILE A 8 49.71 -25.78 -11.56
N TYR A 9 49.76 -26.17 -12.83
CA TYR A 9 48.73 -25.79 -13.81
C TYR A 9 47.35 -26.33 -13.45
N VAL A 10 47.26 -27.56 -12.95
CA VAL A 10 45.99 -28.15 -12.48
C VAL A 10 45.47 -27.42 -11.24
N MET A 11 46.35 -27.04 -10.30
CA MET A 11 45.95 -26.24 -9.13
C MET A 11 45.43 -24.86 -9.54
N PHE A 12 46.10 -24.17 -10.47
CA PHE A 12 45.62 -22.89 -10.99
C PHE A 12 44.28 -23.03 -11.72
N ALA A 13 44.10 -24.06 -12.54
CA ALA A 13 42.84 -24.34 -13.22
C ALA A 13 41.70 -24.57 -12.21
N MET A 14 41.95 -25.35 -11.14
CA MET A 14 40.95 -25.56 -10.09
C MET A 14 40.58 -24.27 -9.35
N ILE A 15 41.54 -23.38 -9.07
CA ILE A 15 41.28 -22.09 -8.42
C ILE A 15 40.42 -21.20 -9.31
N ILE A 16 40.71 -21.15 -10.61
CA ILE A 16 39.93 -20.35 -11.58
C ILE A 16 38.50 -20.88 -11.67
N VAL A 17 38.33 -22.19 -11.82
CA VAL A 17 37.01 -22.83 -11.90
C VAL A 17 36.23 -22.64 -10.61
N SER A 18 36.87 -22.78 -9.44
CA SER A 18 36.24 -22.54 -8.14
C SER A 18 35.76 -21.10 -7.99
N THR A 19 36.59 -20.13 -8.40
CA THR A 19 36.23 -18.70 -8.37
C THR A 19 35.08 -18.40 -9.32
N MET A 20 35.07 -18.99 -10.52
CA MET A 20 33.96 -18.87 -11.46
C MET A 20 32.67 -19.48 -10.90
N ALA A 21 32.73 -20.66 -10.29
CA ALA A 21 31.58 -21.30 -9.67
C ALA A 21 31.03 -20.48 -8.50
N LEU A 22 31.89 -19.92 -7.66
CA LEU A 22 31.49 -19.03 -6.57
C LEU A 22 30.82 -17.75 -7.09
N ASN A 23 31.37 -17.13 -8.14
CA ASN A 23 30.76 -15.96 -8.77
C ASN A 23 29.42 -16.29 -9.41
N ALA A 24 29.30 -17.44 -10.11
CA ALA A 24 28.04 -17.89 -10.69
C ALA A 24 26.98 -18.12 -9.61
N ASN A 25 27.33 -18.81 -8.52
CA ASN A 25 26.42 -19.04 -7.39
C ASN A 25 25.98 -17.72 -6.74
N ARG A 26 26.91 -16.78 -6.57
CA ARG A 26 26.59 -15.44 -6.03
C ARG A 26 25.61 -14.69 -6.93
N VAL A 27 25.82 -14.73 -8.25
CA VAL A 27 24.91 -14.10 -9.21
C VAL A 27 23.53 -14.76 -9.17
N ILE A 28 23.45 -16.08 -9.13
CA ILE A 28 22.18 -16.82 -9.00
C ILE A 28 21.46 -16.43 -7.69
N GLN A 29 22.19 -16.36 -6.58
CA GLN A 29 21.62 -16.01 -5.29
C GLN A 29 21.07 -14.59 -5.28
N ILE A 30 21.81 -13.62 -5.84
CA ILE A 30 21.34 -12.23 -5.95
C ILE A 30 20.11 -12.15 -6.84
N ASN A 31 20.13 -12.80 -8.02
CA ASN A 31 18.98 -12.81 -8.92
C ASN A 31 17.73 -13.42 -8.27
N ASN A 32 17.89 -14.51 -7.52
CA ASN A 32 16.78 -15.14 -6.80
C ASN A 32 16.22 -14.22 -5.70
N ALA A 33 17.10 -13.56 -4.94
CA ALA A 33 16.68 -12.60 -3.92
C ALA A 33 15.90 -11.43 -4.55
N THR A 34 16.45 -10.80 -5.59
CA THR A 34 15.79 -9.71 -6.30
C THR A 34 14.46 -10.14 -6.95
N MET A 35 14.38 -11.38 -7.46
CA MET A 35 13.14 -11.91 -8.02
C MET A 35 12.06 -12.07 -6.93
N ILE A 36 12.42 -12.61 -5.76
CA ILE A 36 11.48 -12.76 -4.64
C ILE A 36 11.03 -11.38 -4.12
N GLU A 37 11.96 -10.45 -3.93
CA GLU A 37 11.64 -9.07 -3.53
C GLU A 37 10.65 -8.44 -4.51
N GLY A 38 10.89 -8.52 -5.82
CA GLY A 38 9.97 -7.97 -6.83
C GLY A 38 8.59 -8.63 -6.84
N GLN A 39 8.50 -9.93 -6.52
CA GLN A 39 7.21 -10.62 -6.39
C GLN A 39 6.42 -10.13 -5.17
N LEU A 40 7.09 -9.95 -4.03
CA LEU A 40 6.49 -9.45 -2.80
C LEU A 40 6.05 -7.99 -2.96
N GLU A 41 6.89 -7.14 -3.58
CA GLU A 41 6.53 -5.75 -3.89
C GLU A 41 5.31 -5.66 -4.80
N GLY A 42 5.23 -6.49 -5.84
CA GLY A 42 4.06 -6.53 -6.73
C GLY A 42 2.77 -6.90 -5.99
N GLN A 43 2.84 -7.76 -4.99
CA GLN A 43 1.68 -8.15 -4.17
C GLN A 43 1.24 -7.02 -3.25
N VAL A 44 2.18 -6.31 -2.63
CA VAL A 44 1.90 -5.11 -1.82
C VAL A 44 1.19 -4.05 -2.64
N VAL A 45 1.68 -3.77 -3.85
CA VAL A 45 1.05 -2.82 -4.77
C VAL A 45 -0.37 -3.25 -5.13
N ALA A 46 -0.57 -4.52 -5.48
CA ALA A 46 -1.88 -5.04 -5.85
C ALA A 46 -2.88 -4.94 -4.70
N TYR A 47 -2.46 -5.27 -3.47
CA TYR A 47 -3.32 -5.19 -2.29
C TYR A 47 -3.66 -3.74 -1.91
N ALA A 48 -2.69 -2.83 -1.97
CA ALA A 48 -2.96 -1.41 -1.74
C ALA A 48 -3.90 -0.81 -2.79
N GLN A 49 -3.77 -1.23 -4.06
CA GLN A 49 -4.69 -0.84 -5.13
C GLN A 49 -6.10 -1.38 -4.90
N ASP A 50 -6.23 -2.63 -4.44
CA ASP A 50 -7.52 -3.24 -4.12
C ASP A 50 -8.29 -2.42 -3.07
N ILE A 51 -7.62 -1.99 -1.99
CA ILE A 51 -8.22 -1.09 -0.97
C ILE A 51 -8.66 0.24 -1.60
N ILE A 52 -7.83 0.83 -2.46
CA ILE A 52 -8.16 2.11 -3.11
C ILE A 52 -9.35 1.93 -4.04
N GLU A 53 -9.42 0.87 -4.83
CA GLU A 53 -10.55 0.64 -5.74
C GLU A 53 -11.84 0.31 -4.98
N GLU A 54 -11.77 -0.44 -3.89
CA GLU A 54 -12.93 -0.71 -3.05
C GLU A 54 -13.47 0.58 -2.43
N SER A 55 -12.62 1.39 -1.79
CA SER A 55 -13.05 2.69 -1.24
C SER A 55 -13.67 3.58 -2.32
N ARG A 56 -13.13 3.58 -3.55
CA ARG A 56 -13.68 4.36 -4.68
C ARG A 56 -15.04 3.88 -5.15
N ALA A 57 -15.36 2.60 -4.97
CA ALA A 57 -16.66 2.04 -5.37
C ALA A 57 -17.79 2.42 -4.41
N LEU A 58 -17.46 2.83 -3.18
CA LEU A 58 -18.41 3.24 -2.15
C LEU A 58 -18.85 4.70 -2.28
N ALA A 59 -19.84 5.09 -1.48
CA ALA A 59 -20.32 6.47 -1.42
C ALA A 59 -19.20 7.44 -1.03
N TYR A 60 -19.34 8.73 -1.35
CA TYR A 60 -18.30 9.71 -0.96
C TYR A 60 -18.34 10.01 0.54
N ASP A 61 -19.52 9.93 1.15
CA ASP A 61 -19.84 10.36 2.52
C ASP A 61 -21.23 9.83 2.87
N GLU A 62 -21.47 9.43 4.11
CA GLU A 62 -22.78 9.00 4.63
C GLU A 62 -23.92 10.00 4.33
N GLN A 63 -23.65 11.31 4.34
CA GLN A 63 -24.64 12.36 4.06
C GLN A 63 -24.90 12.56 2.55
N THR A 64 -24.26 11.77 1.70
CA THR A 64 -24.49 11.76 0.26
C THR A 64 -25.85 11.13 -0.04
N THR A 65 -26.83 11.96 -0.36
CA THR A 65 -28.16 11.48 -0.73
C THR A 65 -28.18 11.08 -2.20
N TYR A 66 -28.99 10.10 -2.58
CA TYR A 66 -29.16 9.68 -3.97
C TYR A 66 -30.56 10.03 -4.47
N ASP A 67 -30.68 10.45 -5.73
CA ASP A 67 -31.97 10.61 -6.43
C ASP A 67 -32.60 9.22 -6.70
N GLU A 68 -33.88 9.18 -7.08
CA GLU A 68 -34.58 7.95 -7.47
C GLU A 68 -33.88 7.20 -8.63
N ASP A 69 -33.10 7.92 -9.43
CA ASP A 69 -32.28 7.40 -10.53
C ASP A 69 -30.85 6.96 -10.11
N GLY A 70 -30.50 7.03 -8.82
CA GLY A 70 -29.21 6.62 -8.28
C GLY A 70 -28.07 7.63 -8.45
N ASN A 71 -28.37 8.88 -8.82
CA ASN A 71 -27.38 9.94 -8.94
C ASN A 71 -27.13 10.61 -7.59
N SER A 72 -25.87 10.87 -7.25
CA SER A 72 -25.49 11.63 -6.06
C SER A 72 -26.08 13.05 -6.09
N LEU A 73 -26.99 13.34 -5.16
CA LEU A 73 -27.57 14.66 -4.96
C LEU A 73 -26.59 15.50 -4.15
N VAL A 74 -26.22 16.65 -4.73
CA VAL A 74 -25.34 17.64 -4.11
C VAL A 74 -25.93 18.09 -2.77
N PRO A 75 -25.24 17.90 -1.63
CA PRO A 75 -25.72 18.39 -0.34
C PRO A 75 -25.98 19.90 -0.38
N VAL A 76 -27.05 20.35 0.29
CA VAL A 76 -27.46 21.77 0.29
C VAL A 76 -26.37 22.70 0.86
N TYR A 77 -25.48 22.17 1.71
CA TYR A 77 -24.37 22.91 2.31
C TYR A 77 -23.04 22.22 2.09
N ILE A 78 -22.29 22.62 1.06
CA ILE A 78 -20.93 22.17 0.82
C ILE A 78 -19.93 23.22 1.33
N PRO A 79 -18.90 22.86 2.11
CA PRO A 79 -18.55 21.52 2.62
C PRO A 79 -19.05 21.25 4.06
N SER A 80 -19.82 22.15 4.67
CA SER A 80 -20.24 22.02 6.08
C SER A 80 -21.21 20.87 6.36
N GLY A 81 -21.85 20.33 5.32
CA GLY A 81 -22.81 19.24 5.38
C GLY A 81 -22.23 17.83 5.26
N PHE A 82 -20.92 17.67 5.01
CA PHE A 82 -20.29 16.34 5.02
C PHE A 82 -20.17 15.79 6.44
N SER A 83 -20.01 14.48 6.63
CA SER A 83 -19.81 13.82 7.92
C SER A 83 -18.38 14.04 8.46
N ALA A 84 -18.10 13.53 9.66
CA ALA A 84 -16.74 13.50 10.20
C ALA A 84 -16.01 12.25 9.68
N LEU A 85 -14.71 12.34 9.44
CA LEU A 85 -13.92 11.21 8.96
C LEU A 85 -13.84 10.10 10.01
N GLY A 86 -13.84 8.86 9.54
CA GLY A 86 -13.74 7.67 10.38
C GLY A 86 -15.00 6.84 10.30
N ARG A 87 -14.80 5.53 10.47
CA ARG A 87 -15.88 4.55 10.58
C ARG A 87 -16.90 4.96 11.62
N ASP A 88 -18.11 4.50 11.39
CA ASP A 88 -19.15 4.54 12.38
C ASP A 88 -18.76 3.66 13.61
N ASP A 89 -18.59 4.32 14.77
CA ASP A 89 -18.34 3.68 16.05
C ASP A 89 -19.62 3.59 16.90
N THR A 90 -19.83 2.38 17.43
CA THR A 90 -20.82 1.87 18.40
C THR A 90 -21.36 2.81 19.48
N THR A 91 -20.75 3.96 19.70
CA THR A 91 -21.13 4.92 20.74
C THR A 91 -22.15 5.97 20.27
N THR A 92 -22.27 6.21 18.96
CA THR A 92 -23.12 7.31 18.43
C THR A 92 -24.18 6.86 17.44
N ASP A 93 -24.08 5.65 16.90
CA ASP A 93 -24.81 5.27 15.69
C ASP A 93 -25.36 3.83 15.79
N PRO A 94 -26.42 3.49 15.01
CA PRO A 94 -27.14 2.24 15.14
C PRO A 94 -26.47 1.06 14.42
N GLU A 95 -25.54 1.27 13.49
CA GLU A 95 -24.91 0.21 12.68
C GLU A 95 -23.37 0.23 12.75
N PRO A 96 -22.76 -0.15 13.89
CA PRO A 96 -21.33 -0.07 14.06
C PRO A 96 -20.52 -0.92 13.08
N GLU A 97 -19.49 -0.30 12.53
CA GLU A 97 -18.62 -0.90 11.53
C GLU A 97 -17.33 -1.44 12.17
N GLY A 98 -17.28 -2.76 12.36
CA GLY A 98 -16.11 -3.43 12.94
C GLY A 98 -15.11 -3.93 11.91
N SER A 99 -15.50 -4.03 10.64
CA SER A 99 -14.78 -4.75 9.59
C SER A 99 -14.88 -4.01 8.26
N ARG A 100 -13.85 -4.15 7.41
CA ARG A 100 -13.81 -3.61 6.04
C ARG A 100 -15.03 -3.97 5.20
N THR A 101 -15.67 -5.12 5.45
CA THR A 101 -16.88 -5.57 4.76
C THR A 101 -18.15 -4.81 5.15
N GLN A 102 -18.09 -4.01 6.21
CA GLN A 102 -19.23 -3.24 6.71
C GLN A 102 -19.16 -1.78 6.25
N PHE A 103 -17.99 -1.31 5.81
CA PHE A 103 -17.78 0.05 5.31
C PHE A 103 -18.71 0.33 4.13
N ASP A 104 -19.45 1.42 4.21
CA ASP A 104 -20.42 1.82 3.19
C ASP A 104 -20.06 3.14 2.50
N ASP A 105 -19.10 3.89 3.05
CA ASP A 105 -18.57 5.12 2.47
C ASP A 105 -17.03 5.17 2.35
N PHE A 106 -16.53 6.25 1.76
CA PHE A 106 -15.11 6.43 1.46
C PHE A 106 -14.26 6.71 2.70
N ASP A 107 -14.83 7.29 3.75
CA ASP A 107 -14.12 7.73 4.94
C ASP A 107 -14.13 6.75 6.09
N ASP A 108 -14.92 5.69 6.03
CA ASP A 108 -14.85 4.56 6.96
C ASP A 108 -13.47 3.89 6.99
N PHE A 109 -12.76 3.96 5.86
CA PHE A 109 -11.37 3.50 5.75
C PHE A 109 -10.39 4.32 6.61
N HIS A 110 -10.78 5.48 7.13
CA HIS A 110 -9.91 6.27 7.99
C HIS A 110 -9.63 5.55 9.31
N GLY A 111 -8.35 5.26 9.56
CA GLY A 111 -7.92 4.57 10.78
C GLY A 111 -8.04 3.05 10.69
N PHE A 112 -8.40 2.50 9.53
CA PHE A 112 -8.39 1.05 9.31
C PHE A 112 -6.96 0.51 9.42
N GLN A 113 -6.81 -0.59 10.18
CA GLN A 113 -5.55 -1.29 10.36
C GLN A 113 -5.79 -2.79 10.32
N GLU A 114 -4.96 -3.51 9.56
CA GLU A 114 -5.01 -4.96 9.46
C GLU A 114 -3.60 -5.51 9.21
N THR A 115 -3.31 -6.66 9.82
CA THR A 115 -2.14 -7.45 9.48
C THR A 115 -2.55 -8.60 8.57
N VAL A 116 -2.06 -8.60 7.33
CA VAL A 116 -2.36 -9.64 6.34
C VAL A 116 -1.13 -10.51 6.10
N ASN A 117 -1.32 -11.83 6.12
CA ASN A 117 -0.30 -12.77 5.71
C ASN A 117 -0.41 -13.05 4.20
N ILE A 118 0.55 -12.59 3.40
CA ILE A 118 0.62 -12.89 1.97
C ILE A 118 1.87 -13.74 1.73
N ASN A 119 1.66 -14.98 1.29
CA ASN A 119 2.74 -15.95 0.99
C ASN A 119 3.73 -16.18 2.15
N GLY A 120 3.23 -16.18 3.39
CA GLY A 120 4.06 -16.43 4.57
C GLY A 120 4.83 -15.22 5.10
N VAL A 121 4.59 -14.03 4.55
CA VAL A 121 5.09 -12.76 5.06
C VAL A 121 3.92 -11.94 5.61
N ASP A 122 4.08 -11.43 6.82
CA ASP A 122 3.11 -10.52 7.43
C ASP A 122 3.34 -9.09 6.95
N TYR A 123 2.25 -8.42 6.60
CA TYR A 123 2.20 -7.03 6.19
C TYR A 123 1.24 -6.28 7.11
N ASP A 124 1.71 -5.18 7.68
CA ASP A 124 0.90 -4.27 8.47
C ASP A 124 0.37 -3.17 7.53
N ILE A 125 -0.93 -3.16 7.33
CA ILE A 125 -1.61 -2.15 6.52
C ILE A 125 -2.25 -1.13 7.45
N SER A 126 -2.05 0.15 7.16
CA SER A 126 -2.78 1.24 7.80
C SER A 126 -3.29 2.23 6.77
N VAL A 127 -4.54 2.65 6.93
CA VAL A 127 -5.21 3.55 5.99
C VAL A 127 -5.59 4.84 6.70
N VAL A 128 -5.33 5.96 6.02
CA VAL A 128 -5.63 7.30 6.51
C VAL A 128 -6.37 8.05 5.40
N VAL A 129 -7.62 8.43 5.67
CA VAL A 129 -8.39 9.34 4.82
C VAL A 129 -8.35 10.75 5.39
N GLU A 130 -8.14 11.76 4.56
CA GLU A 130 -8.10 13.16 5.01
C GLU A 130 -8.88 14.04 4.05
N TYR A 131 -9.61 15.03 4.59
CA TYR A 131 -10.13 16.11 3.78
C TYR A 131 -8.99 17.01 3.32
N VAL A 132 -8.92 17.22 2.01
CA VAL A 132 -7.88 18.04 1.39
C VAL A 132 -8.50 19.22 0.66
N SER A 133 -7.83 20.36 0.73
CA SER A 133 -8.07 21.48 -0.16
C SER A 133 -6.81 21.68 -0.99
N THR A 134 -6.99 21.91 -2.29
CA THR A 134 -5.87 22.13 -3.19
C THR A 134 -6.24 23.13 -4.28
N SER A 135 -5.29 24.01 -4.61
CA SER A 135 -5.34 24.86 -5.80
C SER A 135 -4.53 24.28 -6.98
N ASP A 136 -3.70 23.26 -6.73
CA ASP A 136 -2.86 22.56 -7.70
C ASP A 136 -2.62 21.13 -7.18
N TYR A 137 -2.92 20.11 -8.00
CA TYR A 137 -2.81 18.68 -7.67
C TYR A 137 -1.47 18.24 -7.03
N LYS A 138 -0.43 19.07 -7.10
CA LYS A 138 0.87 18.85 -6.44
C LYS A 138 0.94 19.29 -4.98
N THR A 139 0.15 20.27 -4.57
CA THR A 139 0.17 20.83 -3.21
C THR A 139 -1.22 20.81 -2.63
N TYR A 140 -1.37 20.17 -1.48
CA TYR A 140 -2.63 20.08 -0.77
C TYR A 140 -2.44 20.53 0.68
N THR A 141 -3.51 21.06 1.25
CA THR A 141 -3.59 21.42 2.66
C THR A 141 -4.70 20.62 3.30
N VAL A 142 -4.41 19.98 4.42
CA VAL A 142 -5.43 19.36 5.27
C VAL A 142 -6.17 20.50 5.98
N SER A 143 -7.45 20.69 5.65
CA SER A 143 -8.20 21.86 6.07
C SER A 143 -9.69 21.52 6.13
N GLY A 144 -10.22 21.39 7.35
CA GLY A 144 -11.67 21.26 7.61
C GLY A 144 -12.37 20.23 6.72
N LYS A 145 -13.70 20.29 6.63
CA LYS A 145 -14.45 19.54 5.63
C LYS A 145 -14.22 20.17 4.25
N SER A 146 -14.05 19.35 3.22
CA SER A 146 -13.77 19.77 1.83
C SER A 146 -14.43 18.83 0.83
N THR A 147 -14.55 19.27 -0.42
CA THR A 147 -15.07 18.45 -1.54
C THR A 147 -14.07 17.44 -2.09
N LEU A 148 -12.87 17.41 -1.53
CA LEU A 148 -11.83 16.45 -1.88
C LEU A 148 -11.44 15.66 -0.63
N LYS A 149 -11.44 14.33 -0.75
CA LYS A 149 -10.90 13.41 0.24
C LYS A 149 -9.69 12.71 -0.36
N ARG A 150 -8.62 12.57 0.42
CA ARG A 150 -7.41 11.82 0.04
C ARG A 150 -7.34 10.56 0.89
N ILE A 151 -7.28 9.40 0.27
CA ILE A 151 -6.93 8.14 0.94
C ILE A 151 -5.43 7.90 0.79
N THR A 152 -4.81 7.48 1.88
CA THR A 152 -3.39 7.10 1.95
C THR A 152 -3.31 5.72 2.58
N VAL A 153 -2.91 4.72 1.80
CA VAL A 153 -2.65 3.35 2.24
C VAL A 153 -1.16 3.20 2.49
N ASN A 154 -0.79 2.89 3.72
CA ASN A 154 0.56 2.55 4.11
C ASN A 154 0.64 1.04 4.30
N VAL A 155 1.64 0.43 3.67
CA VAL A 155 1.94 -0.99 3.85
C VAL A 155 3.36 -1.11 4.37
N GLU A 156 3.49 -1.71 5.54
CA GLU A 156 4.76 -1.96 6.22
C GLU A 156 5.01 -3.47 6.29
N SER A 157 6.26 -3.87 6.10
CA SER A 157 6.67 -5.26 6.30
C SER A 157 8.06 -5.32 6.91
N ASP A 158 8.24 -6.18 7.91
CA ASP A 158 9.56 -6.45 8.51
C ASP A 158 10.45 -7.25 7.53
N PHE A 159 9.87 -7.98 6.58
CA PHE A 159 10.63 -8.80 5.63
C PHE A 159 11.25 -7.97 4.49
N LEU A 160 10.56 -6.91 4.03
CA LEU A 160 11.02 -6.05 2.93
C LEU A 160 12.04 -4.99 3.38
N ARG A 161 12.67 -5.15 4.55
CA ARG A 161 13.59 -4.14 5.09
C ARG A 161 14.81 -3.96 4.20
N LYS A 162 14.99 -2.72 3.73
CA LYS A 162 16.13 -2.31 2.90
C LYS A 162 17.49 -2.49 3.59
N ASN A 163 17.51 -2.65 4.92
CA ASN A 163 18.70 -2.93 5.72
C ASN A 163 18.32 -3.59 7.06
N ILE A 164 19.18 -4.48 7.56
CA ILE A 164 19.03 -5.19 8.86
C ILE A 164 18.86 -4.21 10.05
N ASN A 165 19.34 -2.98 9.91
CA ASN A 165 19.25 -1.91 10.91
C ASN A 165 18.42 -0.69 10.47
N SER A 166 17.72 -0.79 9.33
CA SER A 166 16.88 0.31 8.82
C SER A 166 15.45 0.17 9.31
N ASP A 167 14.77 1.30 9.39
CA ASP A 167 13.32 1.41 9.52
C ASP A 167 12.62 0.52 8.49
N GLN A 168 11.44 0.01 8.86
CA GLN A 168 10.59 -0.80 7.99
C GLN A 168 10.40 -0.09 6.64
N THR A 169 10.44 -0.85 5.54
CA THR A 169 10.16 -0.28 4.23
C THR A 169 8.67 0.00 4.17
N ASN A 170 8.32 1.29 4.20
CA ASN A 170 6.93 1.76 4.11
C ASN A 170 6.60 2.10 2.67
N TYR A 171 5.62 1.39 2.10
CA TYR A 171 5.04 1.69 0.79
C TYR A 171 3.80 2.54 1.01
N ASN A 172 3.85 3.78 0.53
CA ASN A 172 2.75 4.74 0.62
C ASN A 172 2.07 4.89 -0.74
N PHE A 173 0.78 4.56 -0.81
CA PHE A 173 -0.05 4.79 -1.97
C PHE A 173 -1.12 5.80 -1.60
N SER A 174 -1.27 6.85 -2.41
CA SER A 174 -2.27 7.89 -2.16
C SER A 174 -3.12 8.17 -3.38
N PHE A 175 -4.41 8.34 -3.15
CA PHE A 175 -5.39 8.71 -4.16
C PHE A 175 -6.26 9.86 -3.65
N ILE A 176 -6.60 10.80 -4.54
CA ILE A 176 -7.50 11.92 -4.21
C ILE A 176 -8.80 11.70 -4.98
N ARG A 177 -9.89 11.56 -4.23
CA ARG A 177 -11.25 11.53 -4.76
C ARG A 177 -11.85 12.94 -4.69
N SER A 178 -12.51 13.34 -5.76
CA SER A 178 -13.30 14.57 -5.82
C SER A 178 -14.78 14.23 -5.82
N TYR A 179 -15.56 14.91 -5.00
CA TYR A 179 -17.01 14.74 -4.96
C TYR A 179 -17.68 14.98 -6.33
N TYR A 180 -17.18 15.94 -7.12
CA TYR A 180 -17.75 16.28 -8.43
C TYR A 180 -17.30 15.38 -9.59
N ALA A 181 -16.45 14.39 -9.31
CA ALA A 181 -15.91 13.48 -10.31
C ALA A 181 -16.47 12.07 -10.06
N ASP A 182 -17.75 11.90 -10.38
CA ASP A 182 -18.32 10.59 -10.75
C ASP A 182 -18.13 10.36 -12.25
#